data_AF-A0A7V3NB93-F1
#
_entry.id   AF-A0A7V3NB93-F1
#
_cell.length_a   1.000
_cell.length_b   1.000
_cell.length_c   1.000
_cell.angle_alpha   90.00
_cell.angle_beta   90.00
_cell.angle_gamma   90.00
#
_symmetry.space_group_name_H-M   'P 1'
#
loop_
_entity.id
_entity.type
_entity.pdbx_description
1 polymer ?
#
loop_
_entity_poly.entity_id
_entity_poly.type
_entity_poly.pdbx_seq_one_letter_code
_entity_poly.pdbx_strand_id
1 'polypeptide(L)' 'MPDTKLVLVTGAGGFIGHHLVKYLVARGYRVRGVDIKYPEF' A
#
# COMPACT_ATOMS: atom_id res chain seq x y z
N MET A 1 11.98 -8.89 11.67
CA MET A 1 11.17 -7.83 11.02
C MET A 1 11.31 -8.05 9.52
N PRO A 2 10.24 -8.17 8.72
CA PRO A 2 10.40 -8.07 7.27
C PRO A 2 11.20 -6.79 6.99
N ASP A 3 12.19 -6.93 6.11
CA ASP A 3 13.19 -5.94 5.71
C ASP A 3 12.69 -4.49 5.89
N THR A 4 13.50 -3.58 6.46
CA THR A 4 13.16 -2.14 6.62
C THR A 4 12.87 -1.42 5.29
N LYS A 5 12.98 -2.14 4.17
CA LYS A 5 12.68 -1.72 2.81
C LYS A 5 11.22 -1.30 2.67
N LEU A 6 11.07 -0.12 2.09
CA LEU A 6 9.78 0.44 1.74
C LEU A 6 9.21 -0.29 0.51
N VAL A 7 7.98 -0.77 0.62
CA VAL A 7 7.24 -1.32 -0.53
C VAL A 7 6.43 -0.21 -1.18
N LEU A 8 6.69 0.06 -2.46
CA LEU A 8 5.88 0.98 -3.28
C LEU A 8 4.74 0.20 -3.93
N VAL A 9 3.50 0.65 -3.74
CA VAL A 9 2.32 0.09 -4.41
C VAL A 9 1.67 1.17 -5.26
N THR A 10 1.65 0.97 -6.58
CA THR A 10 0.92 1.83 -7.53
C THR A 10 -0.52 1.34 -7.70
N GLY A 11 -1.47 2.25 -7.92
CA GLY A 11 -2.91 1.91 -7.95
C GLY A 11 -3.44 1.52 -6.57
N ALA A 12 -2.86 2.07 -5.50
CA ALA A 12 -3.14 1.69 -4.11
C ALA A 12 -4.57 2.01 -3.65
N GLY A 13 -5.28 2.93 -4.31
CA GLY A 13 -6.68 3.25 -4.09
C GLY A 13 -7.65 2.43 -4.94
N GLY A 14 -7.15 1.63 -5.89
CA GLY A 14 -7.97 0.68 -6.66
C GLY A 14 -8.38 -0.55 -5.85
N PHE A 15 -9.27 -1.38 -6.42
CA PHE A 15 -9.81 -2.57 -5.75
C PHE A 15 -8.70 -3.51 -5.23
N ILE A 16 -7.86 -4.03 -6.12
CA ILE A 16 -6.78 -4.97 -5.75
C ILE A 16 -5.70 -4.27 -4.94
N GLY A 17 -5.32 -3.04 -5.31
CA GLY A 17 -4.25 -2.29 -4.65
C GLY A 17 -4.56 -2.04 -3.17
N HIS A 18 -5.79 -1.68 -2.83
CA HIS A 18 -6.22 -1.46 -1.46
C HIS A 18 -6.12 -2.73 -0.60
N HIS A 19 -6.58 -3.86 -1.14
CA HIS A 19 -6.47 -5.16 -0.46
C HIS A 19 -5.00 -5.57 -0.27
N LEU A 20 -4.15 -5.36 -1.28
CA LEU A 20 -2.72 -5.64 -1.19
C LEU A 20 -2.02 -4.78 -0.14
N VAL A 21 -2.30 -3.48 -0.10
CA VAL A 21 -1.75 -2.57 0.92
C VAL A 21 -2.14 -3.04 2.32
N LYS A 22 -3.42 -3.34 2.56
CA LYS A 22 -3.89 -3.89 3.85
C LYS A 22 -3.16 -5.18 4.23
N TYR A 23 -3.01 -6.10 3.28
CA TYR A 23 -2.31 -7.37 3.48
C TYR A 23 -0.84 -7.19 3.87
N LEU A 24 -0.12 -6.26 3.21
CA LEU A 24 1.29 -5.98 3.46
C LEU A 24 1.48 -5.26 4.81
N VAL A 25 0.64 -4.28 5.13
CA VAL A 25 0.68 -3.58 6.42
C VAL A 25 0.42 -4.57 7.57
N ALA A 26 -0.57 -5.47 7.43
CA ALA A 26 -0.86 -6.49 8.44
C ALA A 26 0.31 -7.47 8.69
N ARG A 27 1.22 -7.61 7.72
CA ARG A 27 2.45 -8.41 7.83
C ARG A 27 3.64 -7.63 8.38
N GLY A 28 3.47 -6.35 8.72
CA GLY A 28 4.51 -5.51 9.29
C GLY A 28 5.43 -4.85 8.25
N TYR A 29 5.04 -4.83 6.97
CA TYR A 29 5.78 -4.09 5.95
C TYR A 29 5.51 -2.59 6.06
N ARG A 30 6.52 -1.78 5.75
CA ARG A 30 6.37 -0.33 5.51
C ARG A 30 5.93 -0.13 4.07
N VAL A 31 4.77 0.47 3.85
CA VAL A 31 4.15 0.61 2.52
C VAL A 31 3.93 2.08 2.16
N ARG A 32 4.29 2.46 0.93
CA ARG A 32 3.90 3.73 0.30
C ARG A 32 2.91 3.43 -0.82
N GLY A 33 1.65 3.83 -0.63
CA GLY A 33 0.64 3.79 -1.67
C GLY A 33 0.73 5.02 -2.58
N VAL A 34 0.61 4.81 -3.89
CA VAL A 34 0.51 5.86 -4.91
C VAL A 34 -0.68 5.54 -5.80
N ASP A 35 -1.52 6.54 -6.06
CA ASP A 35 -2.63 6.45 -6.99
C ASP A 35 -2.74 7.75 -7.79
N ILE A 36 -3.50 7.71 -8.89
CA ILE A 36 -3.75 8.87 -9.75
C ILE A 36 -4.81 9.81 -9.16
N LYS A 37 -5.67 9.29 -8.26
CA LYS A 37 -6.68 10.09 -7.55
C LYS A 37 -6.20 10.38 -6.14
N TYR A 38 -6.41 11.63 -5.72
CA TYR A 38 -6.28 11.97 -4.32
C TYR A 38 -7.43 11.33 -3.53
N PRO A 39 -7.22 11.01 -2.24
CA PRO A 39 -8.30 10.57 -1.38
C PRO A 39 -9.40 11.64 -1.29
N GLU A 40 -10.66 11.23 -1.34
CA GLU A 40 -11.84 12.14 -1.30
C GLU A 40 -12.31 12.46 0.14
N PHE A 41 -11.43 12.31 1.14
CA PHE A 41 -11.77 12.39 2.56
C PHE A 41 -10.81 13.28 3.36
#